data_AF-A0A813DY82-F1
#
_entry.id   AF-A0A813DY82-F1
#
_cell.length_a   1.000
_cell.length_b   1.000
_cell.length_c   1.000
_cell.angle_alpha   90.00
_cell.angle_beta   90.00
_cell.angle_gamma   90.00
#
_symmetry.space_group_name_H-M   'P 1'
#
loop_
_entity.id
_entity.type
_entity.pdbx_description
1 polymer ?
#
loop_
_entity_poly.entity_id
_entity_poly.type
_entity_poly.pdbx_seq_one_letter_code
_entity_poly.pdbx_strand_id
1 'polypeptide(L)'
;MHPVLRSHPLTGRATVFVSPAYVRHVVGLPDEESAALLSDLYAHLFQLRHIYRHSWLPDDLLVWDNGRLLHKATTLEMPPESERVMWRVQTL
;
A
#
# COMPACT_ATOMS: atom_id res chain seq x y z
N MET A 1 12.72 6.96 -10.24
CA MET A 1 13.28 5.76 -9.58
C MET A 1 13.16 5.97 -8.08
N HIS A 2 12.77 4.94 -7.32
CA HIS A 2 12.66 5.01 -5.86
C HIS A 2 13.34 3.80 -5.22
N PRO A 3 13.83 3.91 -3.96
CA PRO A 3 14.38 2.78 -3.24
C PRO A 3 13.32 1.71 -2.95
N VAL A 4 13.68 0.43 -3.08
CA VAL A 4 12.84 -0.71 -2.64
C VAL A 4 12.72 -0.73 -1.11
N LEU A 5 13.79 -0.37 -0.41
CA LEU A 5 13.80 -0.14 1.03
C LEU A 5 14.02 1.34 1.30
N ARG A 6 13.08 1.96 2.01
CA ARG A 6 13.12 3.39 2.34
C ARG A 6 13.12 3.57 3.84
N SER A 7 14.05 4.38 4.35
CA SER A 7 14.07 4.79 5.76
C SER A 7 13.01 5.88 5.98
N HIS A 8 12.21 5.72 7.03
CA HIS A 8 11.21 6.73 7.40
C HIS A 8 11.91 8.00 7.92
N PRO A 9 11.59 9.20 7.38
CA PRO A 9 12.36 10.42 7.64
C PRO A 9 12.40 10.83 9.13
N LEU A 10 11.34 10.54 9.89
CA LEU A 10 11.28 10.91 11.32
C LEU A 10 11.75 9.80 12.27
N THR A 11 11.66 8.53 11.87
CA THR A 11 11.86 7.40 12.80
C THR A 11 13.06 6.54 12.45
N GLY A 12 13.66 6.75 11.26
CA GLY A 12 14.75 5.94 10.74
C GLY A 12 14.37 4.50 10.39
N ARG A 13 13.15 4.04 10.71
CA ARG A 13 12.72 2.66 10.47
C ARG A 13 12.66 2.37 8.97
N ALA A 14 13.26 1.26 8.55
CA ALA A 14 13.17 0.78 7.18
C ALA A 14 11.74 0.30 6.87
N THR A 15 11.28 0.60 5.65
CA THR A 15 9.99 0.17 5.09
C THR A 15 10.22 -0.37 3.69
N VAL A 16 9.56 -1.49 3.38
CA VAL A 16 9.42 -1.97 2.00
C VAL A 16 8.52 -1.01 1.23
N PHE A 17 9.09 -0.30 0.26
CA PHE A 17 8.46 0.79 -0.48
C PHE A 17 8.17 0.39 -1.94
N VAL A 18 7.32 -0.62 -2.10
CA VAL A 18 6.84 -1.10 -3.40
C VAL A 18 5.32 -1.22 -3.41
N SER A 19 4.71 -1.06 -4.59
CA SER A 19 3.27 -1.18 -4.79
C SER A 19 2.98 -1.85 -6.14
N PRO A 20 2.12 -2.89 -6.20
CA PRO A 20 1.76 -3.53 -7.47
C PRO A 20 1.12 -2.59 -8.49
N ALA A 21 0.51 -1.50 -8.02
CA ALA A 21 -0.15 -0.53 -8.90
C ALA A 21 0.81 0.41 -9.63
N TYR A 22 2.05 0.56 -9.13
CA TYR A 22 2.97 1.61 -9.61
C TYR A 22 4.36 1.09 -10.00
N VAL A 23 4.83 0.02 -9.37
CA VAL A 23 6.18 -0.51 -9.62
C VAL A 23 6.16 -1.37 -10.88
N ARG A 24 7.09 -1.08 -11.81
CA ARG A 24 7.23 -1.82 -13.07
C ARG A 24 8.31 -2.90 -13.00
N HIS A 25 9.48 -2.55 -12.48
CA HIS A 25 10.62 -3.45 -12.33
C HIS A 25 11.61 -2.90 -11.29
N VAL A 26 12.54 -3.74 -10.85
CA VAL A 26 13.69 -3.39 -10.01
C VAL A 26 14.88 -3.11 -10.92
N VAL A 27 15.41 -1.89 -10.83
CA VAL A 27 16.54 -1.48 -11.69
C VAL A 27 17.79 -2.26 -11.32
N GLY A 28 18.50 -2.76 -12.34
CA GLY A 28 19.72 -3.54 -12.17
C GLY A 28 19.50 -5.05 -12.11
N LEU A 29 18.25 -5.51 -12.10
CA LEU A 29 17.90 -6.92 -12.23
C LEU A 29 17.36 -7.21 -13.65
N PRO A 30 17.62 -8.42 -14.20
CA PRO A 30 16.86 -8.94 -15.34
C PRO A 30 15.35 -8.97 -15.05
N ASP A 31 14.53 -8.90 -16.10
CA ASP A 31 13.06 -8.82 -15.95
C ASP A 31 12.47 -9.97 -15.14
N GLU A 32 12.96 -11.21 -15.37
CA GLU A 32 12.50 -12.40 -14.66
C GLU A 32 12.86 -12.36 -13.17
N GLU A 33 14.09 -11.96 -12.84
CA GLU A 33 14.55 -11.80 -11.45
C GLU A 33 13.81 -10.66 -10.73
N SER A 34 13.58 -9.55 -11.44
CA SER A 34 12.77 -8.43 -10.95
C SER A 34 11.34 -8.87 -10.64
N ALA A 35 10.71 -9.63 -11.54
CA ALA A 35 9.36 -10.14 -11.35
C ALA A 35 9.29 -11.11 -10.17
N ALA A 36 10.25 -12.02 -10.03
CA ALA A 36 10.33 -12.96 -8.92
C ALA A 36 10.47 -12.23 -7.57
N LEU A 37 11.39 -11.27 -7.47
CA LEU A 37 11.59 -10.48 -6.25
C LEU A 37 10.33 -9.68 -5.87
N LEU A 38 9.69 -9.03 -6.83
CA LEU A 38 8.46 -8.28 -6.57
C LEU A 38 7.32 -9.22 -6.12
N SER A 39 7.21 -10.40 -6.72
CA SER A 39 6.25 -11.43 -6.30
C SER A 39 6.45 -11.84 -4.84
N ASP A 40 7.70 -12.10 -4.43
CA ASP A 40 8.03 -12.47 -3.06
C ASP A 40 7.72 -11.35 -2.06
N LEU A 41 8.06 -10.10 -2.42
CA LEU A 41 7.74 -8.93 -1.60
C LEU A 41 6.22 -8.77 -1.44
N TYR A 42 5.45 -8.90 -2.52
CA TYR A 42 3.99 -8.81 -2.45
C TYR A 42 3.38 -9.94 -1.64
N ALA A 43 3.86 -11.17 -1.81
CA ALA A 43 3.44 -12.32 -1.01
C ALA A 43 3.67 -12.06 0.49
N HIS A 44 4.81 -11.47 0.87
CA HIS A 44 5.09 -11.08 2.25
C HIS A 44 4.17 -9.95 2.75
N LEU A 45 4.03 -8.87 1.96
CA LEU A 45 3.23 -7.70 2.33
C LEU A 45 1.75 -8.04 2.53
N PHE A 46 1.22 -9.02 1.80
CA PHE A 46 -0.21 -9.39 1.85
C PHE A 46 -0.54 -10.52 2.85
N GLN A 47 0.41 -10.94 3.68
CA GLN A 47 0.12 -11.86 4.77
C GLN A 47 -0.89 -11.27 5.75
N LEU A 48 -1.88 -12.05 6.16
CA LEU A 48 -3.00 -11.59 7.00
C LEU A 48 -2.57 -10.84 8.26
N ARG A 49 -1.42 -11.20 8.85
CA ARG A 49 -0.86 -10.54 10.04
C ARG A 49 -0.45 -9.07 9.81
N HIS A 50 -0.31 -8.63 8.56
CA HIS A 50 -0.02 -7.24 8.20
C HIS A 50 -1.29 -6.47 7.82
N ILE A 51 -2.46 -7.12 7.77
CA ILE A 51 -3.69 -6.51 7.30
C ILE A 51 -4.50 -5.99 8.47
N TYR A 52 -4.72 -4.68 8.45
CA TYR A 52 -5.80 -4.04 9.19
C TYR A 52 -6.97 -3.77 8.23
N ARG A 53 -8.18 -4.19 8.60
CA ARG A 53 -9.41 -3.92 7.85
C ARG A 53 -10.31 -3.03 8.70
N HIS A 54 -10.61 -1.84 8.18
CA HIS A 54 -11.47 -0.88 8.84
C HIS A 54 -12.90 -1.00 8.33
N SER A 55 -13.85 -1.19 9.24
CA SER A 55 -15.29 -1.11 8.97
C SER A 55 -15.74 0.32 9.26
N TRP A 56 -15.99 1.09 8.20
CA TRP A 56 -16.35 2.50 8.30
C TRP A 56 -17.73 2.69 8.92
N LEU A 57 -17.83 3.66 9.83
CA LEU A 57 -19.07 4.29 10.26
C LEU A 57 -19.12 5.75 9.79
N PRO A 58 -20.31 6.36 9.70
CA PRO A 58 -20.41 7.80 9.50
C PRO A 58 -19.56 8.57 10.52
N ASP A 59 -18.92 9.63 10.06
CA ASP A 59 -18.06 10.52 10.84
C ASP A 59 -16.73 9.93 11.34
N ASP A 60 -16.37 8.70 10.93
CA ASP A 60 -15.04 8.14 11.19
C ASP A 60 -13.93 8.94 10.49
N LEU A 61 -12.85 9.21 11.23
CA LEU A 61 -11.60 9.75 10.70
C LEU A 61 -10.49 8.70 10.80
N LEU A 62 -9.94 8.32 9.65
CA LEU A 62 -8.74 7.49 9.58
C LEU A 62 -7.56 8.33 9.07
N VAL A 63 -6.49 8.35 9.84
CA VAL A 63 -5.22 8.97 9.45
C VAL A 63 -4.17 7.87 9.32
N TRP A 64 -3.39 7.91 8.24
CA TRP A 64 -2.30 6.96 8.05
C TRP A 64 -1.05 7.61 7.46
N ASP A 65 0.09 6.97 7.72
CA ASP A 65 1.37 7.30 7.12
C ASP A 65 1.50 6.60 5.76
N ASN A 66 1.29 7.35 4.69
CA ASN A 66 1.36 6.84 3.31
C ASN A 66 2.75 6.30 2.94
N GLY A 67 3.77 6.63 3.74
CA GLY A 67 5.11 6.16 3.53
C GLY A 67 5.42 4.78 4.10
N ARG A 68 4.48 4.20 4.86
CA ARG A 68 4.70 2.96 5.63
C ARG A 68 3.65 1.88 5.43
N LEU A 69 2.67 2.09 4.56
CA LEU A 69 1.64 1.10 4.27
C LEU A 69 1.17 1.13 2.82
N LEU A 70 0.49 0.06 2.44
CA LEU A 70 -0.36 0.00 1.26
C LEU A 70 -1.82 0.00 1.73
N HIS A 71 -2.72 0.59 0.93
CA HIS A 71 -4.14 0.54 1.18
C HIS A 71 -4.90 0.15 -0.09
N LYS A 72 -6.03 -0.53 0.09
CA LYS A 72 -6.93 -0.95 -1.00
C LYS A 72 -8.36 -0.61 -0.59
N ALA A 73 -9.07 0.09 -1.47
CA ALA A 73 -10.51 0.27 -1.32
C ALA A 73 -11.24 -1.03 -1.66
N THR A 74 -12.26 -1.37 -0.89
CA THR A 74 -13.10 -2.55 -1.07
C THR A 74 -14.46 -2.19 -1.68
N THR A 75 -14.52 -1.09 -2.45
CA THR A 75 -15.77 -0.59 -3.04
C THR A 75 -16.46 -1.62 -3.93
N LEU A 76 -15.70 -2.48 -4.60
CA LEU A 76 -16.25 -3.57 -5.43
C LEU A 76 -16.92 -4.69 -4.60
N GLU A 77 -16.73 -4.71 -3.27
CA GLU A 77 -17.40 -5.64 -2.36
C GLU A 77 -18.74 -5.09 -1.85
N MET A 78 -19.07 -3.82 -2.17
CA MET A 78 -20.34 -3.20 -1.80
C MET A 78 -21.43 -3.51 -2.84
N PRO A 79 -22.72 -3.54 -2.46
CA PRO A 79 -23.81 -3.65 -3.42
C PRO A 79 -23.72 -2.57 -4.51
N PRO A 80 -24.00 -2.89 -5.80
CA PRO A 80 -23.83 -1.96 -6.91
C PRO A 80 -24.57 -0.63 -6.78
N GLU A 81 -25.69 -0.64 -6.07
CA GLU A 81 -26.54 0.52 -5.78
C GLU A 81 -26.05 1.38 -4.61
N SER A 82 -24.99 0.95 -3.91
CA SER A 82 -24.48 1.67 -2.76
C SER A 82 -23.73 2.93 -3.16
N GLU A 83 -24.07 4.05 -2.53
CA GLU A 83 -23.30 5.29 -2.64
C GLU A 83 -22.30 5.43 -1.48
N ARG A 84 -21.11 5.94 -1.79
CA ARG A 84 -20.07 6.19 -0.77
C ARG A 84 -19.33 7.48 -1.07
N VAL A 85 -19.45 8.44 -0.16
CA VAL A 85 -18.73 9.72 -0.21
C VAL A 85 -17.65 9.73 0.86
N MET A 86 -16.45 10.16 0.50
CA MET A 86 -15.34 10.36 1.43
C MET A 86 -14.66 11.69 1.18
N TRP A 87 -14.30 12.37 2.25
CA TRP A 87 -13.39 13.51 2.20
C TRP A 87 -11.97 13.04 2.47
N ARG A 88 -11.00 13.57 1.71
CA ARG A 88 -9.59 13.23 1.87
C ARG A 88 -8.75 14.49 1.86
N VAL A 89 -7.87 14.60 2.84
CA VAL A 89 -6.75 15.56 2.85
C VAL A 89 -5.47 14.77 2.67
N GLN A 90 -4.57 15.26 1.83
CA GLN A 90 -3.25 14.69 1.64
C GLN A 90 -2.21 15.72 2.09
N THR A 91 -1.31 15.31 2.98
CA THR A 91 -0.17 16.12 3.40
C THR A 91 1.00 15.92 2.43
N LEU A 92 1.87 16.93 2.34
CA LEU A 92 3.09 16.89 1.53
C LEU A 92 4.16 15.97 2.14
#